data_AF-A0A1Z4R3Y6-F1
#
_entry.id   AF-A0A1Z4R3Y6-F1
#
_cell.length_a   1.000
_cell.length_b   1.000
_cell.length_c   1.000
_cell.angle_alpha   90.00
_cell.angle_beta   90.00
_cell.angle_gamma   90.00
#
_symmetry.space_group_name_H-M   'P 1'
#
loop_
_entity.id
_entity.type
_entity.pdbx_description
1 polymer ?
#
loop_
_entity_poly.entity_id
_entity_poly.type
_entity_poly.pdbx_seq_one_letter_code
_entity_poly.pdbx_strand_id
1 'polypeptide(L)'
;MQWKHVAIDFTVLRFEQAVVISSSGLTCKPGLKTQKKRVFPINQRLAGLLRSIKPVGVSDDGKVFPSPDGKWIDVHNLSRRAWKTVLASLDGVKYRKLYQTRHTFITMALKNGVDVKDVATMVGNSPEIIYRHYAGQSRELVLPEF
;
A
#
# COMPACT_ATOMS: atom_id res chain seq x y z
N MET A 1 -7.81 2.84 -6.68
CA MET A 1 -7.99 1.37 -6.76
C MET A 1 -9.45 1.04 -6.99
N GLN A 2 -9.73 0.00 -7.77
CA GLN A 2 -11.10 -0.50 -8.04
C GLN A 2 -11.18 -1.99 -7.76
N TRP A 3 -12.39 -2.51 -7.56
CA TRP A 3 -12.63 -3.90 -7.19
C TRP A 3 -12.09 -4.92 -8.20
N LYS A 4 -12.05 -4.61 -9.51
CA LYS A 4 -11.41 -5.46 -10.55
C LYS A 4 -9.93 -5.78 -10.31
N HIS A 5 -9.28 -5.00 -9.45
CA HIS A 5 -7.87 -5.20 -9.08
C HIS A 5 -7.69 -6.09 -7.85
N VAL A 6 -8.76 -6.47 -7.17
CA VAL A 6 -8.75 -7.40 -6.05
C VAL A 6 -9.22 -8.75 -6.60
N ALA A 7 -8.44 -9.81 -6.40
CA ALA A 7 -8.86 -11.15 -6.80
C ALA A 7 -10.13 -11.57 -6.05
N ILE A 8 -11.00 -12.35 -6.71
CA ILE A 8 -12.32 -12.73 -6.17
C ILE A 8 -12.23 -13.49 -4.84
N ASP A 9 -11.16 -14.26 -4.66
CA ASP A 9 -10.82 -15.03 -3.47
C ASP A 9 -10.13 -14.19 -2.37
N PHE A 10 -9.78 -12.93 -2.67
CA PHE A 10 -9.01 -12.02 -1.84
C PHE A 10 -7.61 -12.54 -1.48
N THR A 11 -6.96 -13.27 -2.39
CA THR A 11 -5.56 -13.72 -2.20
C THR A 11 -4.55 -12.75 -2.79
N VAL A 12 -4.97 -11.96 -3.79
CA VAL A 12 -4.09 -11.14 -4.60
C VAL A 12 -4.68 -9.76 -4.88
N LEU A 13 -3.83 -8.74 -4.83
CA LEU A 13 -4.13 -7.38 -5.24
C LEU A 13 -3.20 -6.95 -6.38
N ARG A 14 -3.74 -6.30 -7.42
CA ARG A 14 -3.00 -5.86 -8.60
C ARG A 14 -2.92 -4.33 -8.67
N PHE A 15 -1.72 -3.78 -8.69
CA PHE A 15 -1.51 -2.36 -8.89
C PHE A 15 -1.27 -2.08 -10.37
N GLU A 16 -2.31 -1.61 -11.07
CA GLU A 16 -2.27 -1.42 -12.53
C GLU A 16 -2.68 -0.04 -13.03
N GLN A 17 -3.09 0.84 -12.12
CA GLN A 17 -3.57 2.18 -12.44
C GLN A 17 -3.22 3.16 -11.32
N ALA A 18 -3.17 4.44 -11.65
CA ALA A 18 -2.96 5.52 -10.69
C ALA A 18 -4.03 6.60 -10.83
N VAL A 19 -4.50 7.12 -9.71
CA VAL A 19 -5.26 8.36 -9.67
C VAL A 19 -4.27 9.51 -9.52
N VAL A 20 -4.34 10.47 -10.43
CA VAL A 20 -3.45 11.63 -10.46
C VAL A 20 -4.25 12.92 -10.50
N ILE A 21 -3.68 13.99 -9.96
CA ILE A 21 -4.23 15.34 -10.11
C ILE A 21 -3.97 15.81 -11.55
N SER A 22 -5.00 16.36 -12.18
CA SER A 22 -4.99 16.98 -13.50
C SER A 22 -5.71 18.32 -13.47
N SER A 23 -5.71 19.06 -14.57
CA SER A 23 -6.41 20.36 -14.68
C SER A 23 -7.91 20.26 -14.40
N SER A 24 -8.54 19.13 -14.71
CA SER A 24 -9.95 18.83 -14.43
C SER A 24 -10.20 18.14 -13.08
N GLY A 25 -9.19 18.07 -12.21
CA GLY A 25 -9.26 17.39 -10.91
C GLY A 25 -8.64 15.99 -10.92
N LEU A 26 -9.10 15.11 -10.02
CA LEU A 26 -8.57 13.74 -9.89
C LEU A 26 -9.04 12.85 -11.04
N THR A 27 -8.07 12.38 -11.82
CA THR A 27 -8.31 11.51 -12.98
C THR A 27 -7.62 10.17 -12.77
N CYS A 28 -8.34 9.08 -13.06
CA CYS A 28 -7.72 7.76 -13.13
C CYS A 28 -7.02 7.59 -14.48
N LYS A 29 -5.73 7.22 -14.44
CA LYS A 29 -4.96 6.90 -15.65
C LYS A 29 -4.71 5.39 -15.69
N PRO A 30 -4.96 4.73 -16.83
CA PRO A 30 -4.56 3.34 -17.02
C PRO A 30 -3.03 3.27 -17.00
N GLY A 31 -2.49 2.27 -16.32
CA GLY A 31 -1.05 2.16 -16.10
C GLY A 31 -0.54 3.04 -14.95
N LEU A 32 0.73 2.88 -14.65
CA LEU A 32 1.44 3.65 -13.63
C LEU A 32 2.50 4.47 -14.37
N LYS A 33 2.39 5.81 -14.32
CA LYS A 33 3.20 6.73 -15.15
C LYS A 33 4.71 6.48 -15.13
N THR A 34 5.24 5.93 -14.03
CA THR A 34 6.68 5.67 -13.84
C THR A 34 6.99 4.32 -13.20
N GLN A 35 5.97 3.52 -12.84
CA GLN A 35 6.18 2.26 -12.13
C GLN A 35 5.67 1.08 -12.94
N LYS A 36 6.28 -0.09 -12.75
CA LYS A 36 5.77 -1.32 -13.35
C LYS A 36 4.48 -1.75 -12.65
N LYS A 37 3.55 -2.35 -13.41
CA LYS A 37 2.44 -3.11 -12.83
C LYS A 37 3.02 -4.14 -11.87
N ARG A 38 2.37 -4.34 -10.72
CA ARG A 38 2.87 -5.27 -9.71
C ARG A 38 1.73 -5.91 -8.94
N VAL A 39 2.05 -7.03 -8.32
CA VAL A 39 1.13 -7.85 -7.56
C VAL A 39 1.50 -7.78 -6.08
N PHE A 40 0.51 -7.81 -5.21
CA PHE A 40 0.68 -7.82 -3.77
C PHE A 40 -0.15 -8.96 -3.16
N PRO A 41 0.49 -9.89 -2.43
CA PRO A 41 -0.22 -10.98 -1.76
C PRO A 41 -1.04 -10.44 -0.58
N ILE A 42 -2.29 -10.88 -0.47
CA ILE A 42 -3.20 -10.48 0.58
C ILE A 42 -3.12 -11.51 1.71
N ASN A 43 -2.82 -11.06 2.93
CA ASN A 43 -2.93 -11.91 4.11
C ASN A 43 -4.36 -11.89 4.68
N GLN A 44 -4.63 -12.77 5.65
CA GLN A 44 -5.97 -12.91 6.24
C GLN A 44 -6.52 -11.61 6.82
N ARG A 45 -5.67 -10.77 7.44
CA ARG A 45 -6.09 -9.48 8.00
C ARG A 45 -6.54 -8.50 6.93
N LEU A 46 -5.78 -8.37 5.83
CA LEU A 46 -6.15 -7.50 4.72
C LEU A 46 -7.36 -8.07 3.96
N ALA A 47 -7.46 -9.39 3.81
CA ALA A 47 -8.65 -10.02 3.23
C ALA A 47 -9.90 -9.72 4.06
N GLY A 48 -9.83 -9.86 5.38
CA GLY A 48 -10.91 -9.50 6.30
C GLY A 48 -11.34 -8.04 6.17
N LEU A 49 -10.38 -7.12 6.14
CA LEU A 49 -10.65 -5.70 5.91
C LEU A 49 -11.35 -5.48 4.56
N LEU A 50 -10.81 -6.01 3.47
CA LEU A 50 -11.38 -5.83 2.13
C LEU A 50 -12.79 -6.43 2.02
N ARG A 51 -13.04 -7.59 2.63
CA ARG A 51 -14.40 -8.16 2.71
C ARG A 51 -15.34 -7.26 3.49
N SER A 52 -14.91 -6.75 4.64
CA SER A 52 -15.74 -5.90 5.51
C SER A 52 -16.17 -4.58 4.86
N ILE A 53 -15.38 -4.07 3.92
CA ILE A 53 -15.69 -2.79 3.23
C ILE A 53 -16.29 -2.99 1.83
N LYS A 54 -16.44 -4.23 1.34
CA LYS A 54 -16.97 -4.49 -0.01
C LYS A 54 -18.50 -4.32 -0.01
N PRO A 55 -19.06 -3.34 -0.75
CA PRO A 55 -20.51 -3.18 -0.82
C PRO A 55 -21.16 -4.36 -1.57
N VAL A 56 -22.38 -4.69 -1.19
CA VAL A 56 -23.21 -5.68 -1.91
C VAL A 56 -23.51 -5.14 -3.31
N GLY A 57 -23.34 -5.98 -4.34
CA GLY A 57 -23.64 -5.61 -5.73
C GLY A 57 -22.68 -4.58 -6.36
N VAL A 58 -21.54 -4.29 -5.74
CA VAL A 58 -20.56 -3.35 -6.32
C VAL A 58 -20.02 -3.88 -7.65
N SER A 59 -19.95 -3.00 -8.65
CA SER A 59 -19.34 -3.34 -9.94
C SER A 59 -17.82 -3.45 -9.85
N ASP A 60 -17.22 -4.10 -10.83
CA ASP A 60 -15.78 -4.25 -11.00
C ASP A 60 -15.04 -2.90 -11.07
N ASP A 61 -15.67 -1.88 -11.64
CA ASP A 61 -15.16 -0.51 -11.69
C ASP A 61 -15.45 0.31 -10.42
N GLY A 62 -16.16 -0.26 -9.44
CA GLY A 62 -16.38 0.35 -8.15
C GLY A 62 -15.06 0.64 -7.43
N LYS A 63 -14.98 1.79 -6.76
CA LYS A 63 -13.78 2.21 -6.02
C LYS A 63 -13.70 1.45 -4.70
N VAL A 64 -12.52 0.93 -4.36
CA VAL A 64 -12.30 0.25 -3.06
C VAL A 64 -12.32 1.25 -1.91
N PHE A 65 -11.77 2.45 -2.15
CA PHE A 65 -11.71 3.54 -1.16
C PHE A 65 -12.28 4.82 -1.78
N PRO A 66 -13.63 4.96 -1.85
CA PRO A 66 -14.26 6.17 -2.31
C PRO A 66 -14.11 7.30 -1.28
N SER A 67 -14.17 8.56 -1.74
CA SER A 67 -14.45 9.69 -0.86
C SER A 67 -15.91 9.66 -0.37
N PRO A 68 -16.29 10.49 0.63
CA PRO A 68 -17.68 10.53 1.13
C PRO A 68 -18.75 10.79 0.05
N ASP A 69 -18.38 11.46 -1.03
CA ASP A 69 -19.23 11.73 -2.20
C ASP A 69 -19.08 10.69 -3.34
N GLY A 70 -18.45 9.54 -3.09
CA GLY A 70 -18.30 8.45 -4.06
C GLY A 70 -17.22 8.64 -5.13
N LYS A 71 -16.48 9.76 -5.08
CA LYS A 71 -15.40 10.08 -6.02
C LYS A 71 -14.08 9.40 -5.62
N TRP A 72 -13.03 9.68 -6.39
CA TRP A 72 -11.70 9.24 -6.02
C TRP A 72 -11.23 9.97 -4.77
N ILE A 73 -10.67 9.22 -3.82
CA ILE A 73 -10.09 9.82 -2.63
C ILE A 73 -8.88 10.68 -3.01
N ASP A 74 -8.91 11.92 -2.54
CA ASP A 74 -7.77 12.82 -2.60
C ASP A 74 -6.82 12.51 -1.44
N VAL A 75 -5.64 11.98 -1.75
CA VAL A 75 -4.62 11.60 -0.76
C VAL A 75 -4.13 12.80 0.05
N HIS A 76 -4.14 13.99 -0.54
CA HIS A 76 -3.76 15.21 0.13
C HIS A 76 -4.80 15.63 1.17
N ASN A 77 -6.09 15.55 0.84
CA ASN A 77 -7.17 15.78 1.80
C ASN A 77 -7.20 14.70 2.89
N LEU A 78 -7.02 13.42 2.51
CA LEU A 78 -6.89 12.31 3.44
C LEU A 78 -5.77 12.55 4.45
N SER A 79 -4.59 12.95 3.97
CA SER A 79 -3.40 13.19 4.81
C SER A 79 -3.59 14.38 5.77
N ARG A 80 -4.16 15.49 5.29
CA ARG A 80 -4.31 16.72 6.09
C ARG A 80 -5.47 16.68 7.09
N ARG A 81 -6.52 15.95 6.77
CA ARG A 81 -7.73 15.85 7.57
C ARG A 81 -7.70 14.54 8.35
N ALA A 82 -8.31 13.49 7.81
CA ALA A 82 -8.54 12.23 8.50
C ALA A 82 -7.27 11.63 9.11
N TRP A 83 -6.15 11.56 8.38
CA TRP A 83 -4.91 11.00 8.90
C TRP A 83 -4.34 11.80 10.08
N LYS A 84 -4.30 13.14 9.97
CA LYS A 84 -3.86 14.00 11.06
C LYS A 84 -4.76 13.85 12.29
N THR A 85 -6.07 13.80 12.09
CA THR A 85 -7.06 13.58 13.17
C THR A 85 -6.85 12.25 13.86
N VAL A 86 -6.71 11.15 13.09
CA VAL A 86 -6.49 9.81 13.64
C VAL A 86 -5.17 9.73 14.40
N LEU A 87 -4.08 10.32 13.89
CA LEU A 87 -2.82 10.33 14.64
C LEU A 87 -2.92 11.14 15.93
N ALA A 88 -3.63 12.26 15.91
CA ALA A 88 -3.79 13.12 17.09
C ALA A 88 -4.66 12.47 18.19
N SER A 89 -5.52 11.50 17.85
CA SER A 89 -6.31 10.74 18.83
C SER A 89 -5.56 9.54 19.41
N LEU A 90 -4.32 9.28 19.01
CA LEU A 90 -3.52 8.17 19.51
C LEU A 90 -2.47 8.69 20.50
N ASP A 91 -2.49 8.15 21.71
CA ASP A 91 -1.52 8.53 22.74
C ASP A 91 -0.09 8.14 22.35
N GLY A 92 0.85 9.08 22.57
CA GLY A 92 2.27 8.87 22.29
C GLY A 92 2.68 8.89 20.81
N VAL A 93 1.74 9.05 19.87
CA VAL A 93 2.05 9.05 18.44
C VAL A 93 2.21 10.48 17.91
N LYS A 94 3.46 10.91 17.73
CA LYS A 94 3.75 12.18 17.02
C LYS A 94 3.30 12.10 15.57
N TYR A 95 2.97 13.25 14.98
CA TYR A 95 2.62 13.32 13.56
C TYR A 95 3.68 12.65 12.67
N ARG A 96 3.21 11.86 11.71
CA ARG A 96 4.00 11.21 10.67
C ARG A 96 3.25 11.34 9.35
N LYS A 97 3.99 11.48 8.25
CA LYS A 97 3.39 11.48 6.91
C LYS A 97 2.79 10.10 6.63
N LEU A 98 1.67 10.03 5.90
CA LEU A 98 1.03 8.77 5.49
C LEU A 98 2.02 7.81 4.81
N TYR A 99 2.97 8.33 4.03
CA TYR A 99 4.01 7.55 3.34
C TYR A 99 4.89 6.71 4.29
N GLN A 100 4.98 7.06 5.58
CA GLN A 100 5.72 6.29 6.57
C GLN A 100 5.17 4.88 6.77
N THR A 101 3.88 4.66 6.52
CA THR A 101 3.27 3.31 6.55
C THR A 101 3.97 2.34 5.61
N ARG A 102 4.42 2.81 4.43
CA ARG A 102 5.20 2.02 3.48
C ARG A 102 6.59 1.68 4.03
N HIS A 103 7.27 2.64 4.65
CA HIS A 103 8.57 2.40 5.28
C HIS A 103 8.44 1.34 6.38
N THR A 104 7.42 1.47 7.25
CA THR A 104 7.14 0.50 8.31
C THR A 104 6.88 -0.89 7.74
N PHE A 105 6.07 -1.01 6.68
CA PHE A 105 5.83 -2.30 6.01
C PHE A 105 7.14 -2.93 5.51
N ILE A 106 7.98 -2.18 4.79
CA ILE A 106 9.25 -2.68 4.26
C ILE A 106 10.15 -3.16 5.39
N THR A 107 10.36 -2.33 6.41
CA THR A 107 11.19 -2.71 7.57
C THR A 107 10.66 -3.95 8.27
N MET A 108 9.35 -4.02 8.52
CA MET A 108 8.76 -5.17 9.21
C MET A 108 8.83 -6.44 8.38
N ALA A 109 8.62 -6.38 7.06
CA ALA A 109 8.75 -7.54 6.19
C ALA A 109 10.18 -8.10 6.21
N LEU A 110 11.19 -7.24 6.09
CA LEU A 110 12.59 -7.65 6.17
C LEU A 110 12.94 -8.24 7.53
N LYS A 111 12.48 -7.64 8.63
CA LYS A 111 12.67 -8.16 10.00
C LYS A 111 12.04 -9.54 10.20
N ASN A 112 10.96 -9.85 9.49
CA ASN A 112 10.29 -11.14 9.52
C ASN A 112 10.86 -12.11 8.46
N GLY A 113 12.04 -11.82 7.90
CA GLY A 113 12.75 -12.74 7.00
C GLY A 113 12.22 -12.80 5.57
N VAL A 114 11.34 -11.88 5.15
CA VAL A 114 10.90 -11.82 3.76
C VAL A 114 12.07 -11.36 2.88
N ASP A 115 12.32 -12.09 1.78
CA ASP A 115 13.42 -11.79 0.87
C ASP A 115 13.34 -10.37 0.30
N VAL A 116 14.50 -9.73 0.16
CA VAL A 116 14.61 -8.33 -0.30
C VAL A 116 14.02 -8.16 -1.71
N LYS A 117 14.18 -9.15 -2.60
CA LYS A 117 13.65 -9.09 -3.97
C LYS A 117 12.13 -9.16 -3.98
N ASP A 118 11.55 -9.95 -3.10
CA ASP A 118 10.09 -10.07 -2.96
C ASP A 118 9.50 -8.78 -2.39
N VAL A 119 10.10 -8.23 -1.33
CA VAL A 119 9.71 -6.92 -0.79
C VAL A 119 9.81 -5.84 -1.86
N ALA A 120 10.93 -5.78 -2.58
CA ALA A 120 11.14 -4.81 -3.66
C ALA A 120 10.05 -4.91 -4.74
N THR A 121 9.69 -6.14 -5.14
CA THR A 121 8.63 -6.41 -6.12
C THR A 121 7.26 -5.96 -5.63
N MET A 122 6.87 -6.33 -4.39
CA MET A 122 5.60 -5.95 -3.78
C MET A 122 5.42 -4.44 -3.69
N VAL A 123 6.48 -3.74 -3.29
CA VAL A 123 6.40 -2.28 -3.08
C VAL A 123 6.64 -1.51 -4.37
N GLY A 124 7.32 -2.06 -5.37
CA GLY A 124 7.67 -1.35 -6.61
C GLY A 124 8.92 -0.49 -6.47
N ASN A 125 9.97 -1.03 -5.86
CA ASN A 125 11.32 -0.47 -5.77
C ASN A 125 12.33 -1.46 -6.39
N SER A 126 13.58 -1.05 -6.61
CA SER A 126 14.67 -2.00 -6.86
C SER A 126 15.18 -2.59 -5.54
N PRO A 127 15.72 -3.82 -5.53
CA PRO A 127 16.40 -4.38 -4.37
C PRO A 127 17.50 -3.47 -3.83
N GLU A 128 18.25 -2.80 -4.71
CA GLU A 128 19.28 -1.81 -4.34
C GLU A 128 18.73 -0.67 -3.48
N ILE A 129 17.56 -0.12 -3.83
CA ILE A 129 16.89 0.92 -3.03
C ILE A 129 16.46 0.36 -1.67
N ILE A 130 16.01 -0.89 -1.62
CA ILE A 130 15.67 -1.54 -0.36
C ILE A 130 16.93 -1.74 0.51
N TYR A 131 18.04 -2.20 -0.07
CA TYR A 131 19.31 -2.34 0.64
C TYR A 131 19.80 -1.00 1.21
N ARG A 132 19.86 0.03 0.36
CA ARG A 132 20.35 1.37 0.72
C ARG A 132 19.61 1.97 1.92
N HIS A 133 18.30 1.76 2.01
CA HIS A 133 17.47 2.46 3.00
C HIS A 133 16.99 1.59 4.17
N TYR A 134 17.07 0.25 4.07
CA TYR A 134 16.42 -0.63 5.04
C TYR A 134 17.27 -1.82 5.50
N ALA A 135 18.31 -2.24 4.78
CA ALA A 135 19.07 -3.46 5.11
C ALA A 135 20.01 -3.31 6.31
N GLY A 136 20.22 -2.11 6.85
CA GLY A 136 21.03 -1.91 8.05
C GLY A 136 20.42 -2.48 9.35
N GLN A 137 19.26 -3.15 9.29
CA GLN A 137 18.51 -3.61 10.47
C GLN A 137 18.63 -5.11 10.80
N SER A 138 19.27 -5.93 9.96
CA SER A 138 19.52 -7.34 10.28
C SER A 138 20.93 -7.51 10.86
N ARG A 139 21.02 -7.91 12.15
CA ARG A 139 22.29 -8.06 12.88
C ARG A 139 22.48 -9.42 13.55
N GLU A 140 21.68 -10.42 13.22
CA GLU A 140 22.01 -11.81 13.61
C GLU A 140 22.78 -12.47 12.47
N LEU A 141 24.11 -12.35 12.54
CA LEU A 141 25.03 -13.07 11.68
C LEU A 141 25.36 -14.39 12.38
N VAL A 142 24.74 -15.48 11.95
CA VAL A 142 25.19 -16.83 12.28
C VAL A 142 25.90 -17.36 11.05
N LEU A 143 27.22 -17.54 11.16
CA LEU A 143 27.99 -18.18 10.09
C LEU A 143 27.68 -19.68 10.12
N PRO A 144 27.30 -20.30 8.98
CA PRO A 144 27.16 -21.74 8.92
C PRO A 144 28.54 -22.40 9.05
N GLU A 145 28.59 -23.56 9.71
CA GLU A 145 29.73 -24.45 9.57
C GLU A 145 29.63 -25.13 8.20
N PHE A 146 30.70 -25.07 7.42
CA PHE A 146 30.84 -25.66 6.08
C PHE A 146 31.76 -26.88 6.12
#